data_AF-A0A9P0QFD1-F1
#
_entry.id   AF-A0A9P0QFD1-F1
#
_cell.length_a   1.000
_cell.length_b   1.000
_cell.length_c   1.000
_cell.angle_alpha   90.00
_cell.angle_beta   90.00
_cell.angle_gamma   90.00
#
_symmetry.space_group_name_H-M   'P 1'
#
loop_
_entity.id
_entity.type
_entity.pdbx_description
1 polymer ?
#
loop_
_entity_poly.entity_id
_entity_poly.type
_entity_poly.pdbx_seq_one_letter_code
_entity_poly.pdbx_strand_id
1 'polypeptide(L)'
;MTRNRFVVDVSQLPEEVHEEFLEMKADSSMKDDLHLLTLEKFWIKRLPVNSTFSSLALRILVPFSSTYSCETGFSALVLIKTKQRNRLEVDSDLMISLAKIEPRINQLVHNMQSMSH
;
A
#
# COMPACT_ATOMS: atom_id res chain seq x y z
N MET A 1 -2.90 11.65 8.21
CA MET A 1 -1.80 11.90 9.18
C MET A 1 -0.50 11.40 8.60
N THR A 2 0.18 12.27 7.85
CA THR A 2 1.54 12.05 7.34
C THR A 2 2.51 12.11 8.53
N ARG A 3 2.75 10.96 9.18
CA ARG A 3 3.83 10.83 10.17
C ARG A 3 5.15 11.10 9.44
N ASN A 4 5.74 12.25 9.72
CA ASN A 4 7.08 12.62 9.30
C ASN A 4 8.06 11.49 9.68
N ARG A 5 8.75 10.92 8.69
CA ARG A 5 9.35 9.57 8.72
C ARG A 5 10.73 9.50 9.39
N PHE A 6 11.28 10.59 9.91
CA PHE A 6 12.64 10.59 10.50
C PHE A 6 12.74 11.10 11.94
N VAL A 7 11.62 11.25 12.65
CA VAL A 7 11.59 11.67 14.07
C VAL A 7 11.84 10.50 15.04
N VAL A 8 12.36 9.37 14.53
CA VAL A 8 12.85 8.28 15.39
C VAL A 8 14.27 8.62 15.81
N ASP A 9 14.50 8.62 17.12
CA ASP A 9 15.84 8.77 17.67
C ASP A 9 16.63 7.48 17.48
N VAL A 10 17.94 7.59 17.23
CA VAL A 10 18.80 6.42 17.02
C VAL A 10 18.78 5.49 18.24
N SER A 11 18.63 6.04 19.46
CA SER A 11 18.55 5.28 20.70
C SER A 11 17.32 4.37 20.80
N GLN A 12 16.32 4.54 19.92
CA GLN A 12 15.10 3.74 19.89
C GLN A 12 15.21 2.55 18.92
N LEU A 13 16.33 2.41 18.22
CA LEU A 13 16.59 1.33 17.27
C LEU A 13 17.57 0.30 17.87
N PRO A 14 17.56 -0.95 17.38
CA PRO A 14 18.62 -1.92 17.69
C PRO A 14 20.00 -1.38 17.31
N GLU A 15 21.01 -1.61 18.13
CA GLU A 15 22.37 -1.06 17.94
C GLU A 15 22.97 -1.48 16.60
N GLU A 16 22.60 -2.66 16.10
CA GLU A 16 23.09 -3.22 14.84
C GLU A 16 22.64 -2.43 13.60
N VAL A 17 21.64 -1.55 13.72
CA VAL A 17 21.13 -0.71 12.63
C VAL A 17 21.44 0.78 12.80
N HIS A 18 22.18 1.17 13.85
CA HIS A 18 22.45 2.58 14.16
C HIS A 18 23.28 3.26 13.06
N GLU A 19 24.40 2.66 12.68
CA GLU A 19 25.29 3.19 11.63
C GLU A 19 24.53 3.37 10.31
N GLU A 20 23.82 2.33 9.89
CA GLU A 20 23.05 2.35 8.64
C GLU A 20 21.90 3.40 8.65
N PHE A 21 21.29 3.62 9.82
CA PHE A 21 20.29 4.66 10.00
C PHE A 21 20.90 6.07 9.96
N LEU A 22 22.08 6.26 10.53
CA LEU A 22 22.81 7.52 10.52
C LEU A 22 23.30 7.87 9.11
N GLU A 23 23.88 6.90 8.39
CA GLU A 23 24.27 7.05 6.99
C GLU A 23 23.09 7.47 6.12
N MET A 24 21.92 6.83 6.31
CA MET A 24 20.69 7.23 5.62
C MET A 24 20.29 8.67 5.93
N LYS A 25 20.37 9.10 7.20
CA LYS A 25 20.00 10.46 7.60
C LYS A 25 20.95 11.50 7.02
N ALA A 26 22.21 11.14 6.82
CA ALA A 26 23.24 11.99 6.23
C ALA A 26 23.13 12.09 4.70
N ASP A 27 22.66 11.04 4.02
CA ASP A 27 22.55 11.01 2.56
C ASP A 27 21.40 11.91 2.04
N SER A 28 21.77 12.97 1.32
CA SER A 28 20.83 13.91 0.72
C SER A 28 20.02 13.29 -0.43
N SER A 29 20.61 12.37 -1.20
CA SER A 29 19.90 11.68 -2.28
C SER A 29 18.76 10.83 -1.74
N MET A 30 18.89 10.29 -0.53
CA MET A 30 17.83 9.52 0.12
C MET A 30 16.66 10.39 0.58
N LYS A 31 16.93 11.65 0.95
CA LYS A 31 15.87 12.61 1.25
C LYS A 31 15.09 12.94 -0.02
N ASP A 32 15.79 13.16 -1.13
CA ASP A 32 15.17 13.41 -2.42
C ASP A 32 14.31 12.22 -2.87
N ASP A 33 14.84 11.00 -2.77
CA ASP A 33 14.09 9.78 -3.07
C ASP A 33 12.83 9.63 -2.20
N LEU A 34 12.90 10.01 -0.91
CA LEU A 34 11.72 9.95 -0.04
C LEU A 34 10.65 10.98 -0.45
N HIS A 35 11.06 12.14 -0.95
CA HIS A 35 10.13 13.16 -1.45
C HIS A 35 9.52 12.78 -2.80
N LEU A 36 10.27 12.09 -3.65
CA LEU A 36 9.86 11.70 -5.00
C LEU A 36 9.07 10.38 -5.03
N LEU A 37 9.37 9.44 -4.13
CA LEU A 37 8.79 8.11 -4.13
C LEU A 37 7.73 7.96 -3.03
N THR A 38 6.76 7.08 -3.28
CA THR A 38 5.96 6.56 -2.18
C THR A 38 6.85 5.76 -1.25
N LEU A 39 6.46 5.70 0.01
CA LEU A 39 7.16 4.96 1.03
C LEU A 39 7.51 3.51 0.64
N GLU A 40 6.53 2.78 0.13
CA GLU A 40 6.67 1.38 -0.24
C GLU A 40 7.75 1.25 -1.32
N LYS A 41 7.70 2.13 -2.34
CA LYS A 41 8.68 2.18 -3.42
C LYS A 41 10.07 2.55 -2.92
N PHE A 42 10.18 3.48 -1.98
CA PHE A 42 11.45 3.85 -1.37
C PHE A 42 12.15 2.65 -0.70
N TRP A 43 11.45 1.90 0.17
CA TRP A 43 12.05 0.75 0.85
C TRP A 43 12.29 -0.44 -0.08
N ILE A 44 11.43 -0.65 -1.08
CA ILE A 44 11.65 -1.67 -2.11
C ILE A 44 12.91 -1.33 -2.93
N LYS A 45 13.12 -0.06 -3.31
CA LYS A 45 14.32 0.39 -4.02
C LYS A 45 15.60 0.12 -3.20
N ARG A 46 15.51 0.19 -1.87
CA ARG A 46 16.65 -0.03 -0.96
C ARG A 46 16.88 -1.51 -0.60
N LEU A 47 15.92 -2.39 -0.84
CA LEU A 47 16.03 -3.83 -0.58
C LEU A 47 17.32 -4.48 -1.15
N PRO A 48 17.79 -4.17 -2.37
CA PRO A 48 18.98 -4.80 -2.95
C PRO A 48 20.29 -4.49 -2.21
N VAL A 49 20.29 -3.49 -1.31
CA VAL A 49 21.47 -3.07 -0.54
C VAL A 49 21.76 -4.02 0.64
N ASN A 50 20.97 -5.10 0.83
CA ASN A 50 21.12 -6.06 1.95
C ASN A 50 21.22 -5.38 3.33
N SER A 51 20.47 -4.31 3.45
CA SER A 51 20.33 -3.44 4.61
C SER A 51 19.50 -4.13 5.69
N THR A 52 20.08 -4.41 6.86
CA THR A 52 19.36 -4.91 8.04
C THR A 52 18.23 -3.93 8.42
N PHE A 53 18.51 -2.64 8.31
CA PHE A 53 17.55 -1.58 8.59
C PHE A 53 16.37 -1.57 7.60
N SER A 54 16.61 -1.76 6.30
CA SER A 54 15.55 -1.80 5.28
C SER A 54 14.67 -3.01 5.43
N SER A 55 15.25 -4.16 5.79
CA SER A 55 14.50 -5.38 6.12
C SER A 55 13.58 -5.15 7.33
N LEU A 56 14.10 -4.53 8.39
CA LEU A 56 13.31 -4.17 9.57
C LEU A 56 12.17 -3.19 9.22
N ALA A 57 12.47 -2.17 8.42
CA ALA A 57 11.48 -1.19 7.98
C ALA A 57 10.36 -1.86 7.18
N LEU A 58 10.67 -2.76 6.24
CA LEU A 58 9.67 -3.52 5.49
C LEU A 58 8.86 -4.46 6.37
N ARG A 59 9.48 -5.14 7.34
CA ARG A 59 8.75 -5.98 8.31
C ARG A 59 7.74 -5.20 9.14
N ILE A 60 7.92 -3.89 9.34
CA ILE A 60 6.94 -3.04 10.02
C ILE A 60 5.86 -2.56 9.04
N LEU A 61 6.24 -2.24 7.81
CA LEU A 61 5.33 -1.67 6.81
C LEU A 61 4.39 -2.70 6.18
N VAL A 62 4.85 -3.93 5.96
CA VAL A 62 4.07 -4.99 5.31
C VAL A 62 2.88 -5.47 6.15
N PRO A 63 3.01 -5.72 7.47
CA PRO A 63 1.86 -6.01 8.33
C PRO A 63 0.87 -4.86 8.34
N PHE A 64 1.34 -3.61 8.39
CA PHE A 64 0.44 -2.46 8.40
C PHE A 64 -0.42 -2.38 7.13
N SER A 65 0.19 -2.55 5.94
CA SER A 65 -0.54 -2.52 4.68
C SER A 65 -1.47 -3.73 4.52
N SER A 66 -1.05 -4.91 4.96
CA SER A 66 -1.87 -6.13 4.89
C SER A 66 -3.04 -6.12 5.88
N THR A 67 -2.82 -5.76 7.15
CA THR A 67 -3.90 -5.60 8.14
C THR A 67 -4.90 -4.54 7.69
N TYR A 68 -4.44 -3.37 7.25
CA TYR A 68 -5.34 -2.33 6.74
C TYR A 68 -6.14 -2.80 5.50
N SER A 69 -5.50 -3.54 4.60
CA SER A 69 -6.19 -4.11 3.42
C SER A 69 -7.22 -5.16 3.83
N CYS A 70 -6.93 -6.01 4.82
CA CYS A 70 -7.87 -6.96 5.39
C CYS A 70 -9.06 -6.24 6.06
N GLU A 71 -8.81 -5.23 6.90
CA GLU A 71 -9.85 -4.42 7.54
C GLU A 71 -10.74 -3.72 6.51
N THR A 72 -10.14 -3.18 5.45
CA THR A 72 -10.87 -2.58 4.32
C THR A 72 -11.71 -3.62 3.60
N GLY A 73 -11.15 -4.82 3.36
CA GLY A 73 -11.86 -5.98 2.81
C GLY A 73 -13.08 -6.40 3.63
N PHE A 74 -12.90 -6.57 4.94
CA PHE A 74 -14.00 -6.89 5.84
C PHE A 74 -15.06 -5.79 5.90
N SER A 75 -14.65 -4.53 5.91
CA SER A 75 -15.57 -3.38 5.89
C SER A 75 -16.41 -3.34 4.61
N ALA A 76 -15.78 -3.57 3.45
CA ALA A 76 -16.47 -3.69 2.17
C ALA A 76 -17.46 -4.86 2.16
N LEU A 77 -17.06 -6.01 2.68
CA LEU A 77 -17.93 -7.17 2.82
C LEU A 77 -19.16 -6.88 3.69
N VAL A 78 -18.98 -6.24 4.85
CA VAL A 78 -20.09 -5.82 5.72
C VAL A 78 -21.03 -4.86 5.00
N LEU A 79 -20.49 -3.90 4.23
CA LEU A 79 -21.28 -2.96 3.45
C LEU A 79 -22.11 -3.65 2.37
N ILE A 80 -21.51 -4.57 1.62
CA ILE A 80 -22.19 -5.35 0.58
C ILE A 80 -23.32 -6.17 1.22
N LYS A 81 -23.06 -6.93 2.28
CA LYS A 81 -24.07 -7.77 2.94
C LYS A 81 -25.22 -6.97 3.57
N THR A 82 -24.95 -5.77 4.08
CA THR A 82 -25.99 -4.94 4.73
C THR A 82 -26.88 -4.20 3.72
N LYS A 83 -26.34 -3.79 2.56
CA LYS A 83 -27.10 -3.06 1.53
C LYS A 83 -27.71 -3.94 0.44
N GLN A 84 -27.07 -5.05 0.08
CA GLN A 84 -27.49 -5.97 -0.99
C GLN A 84 -28.28 -7.18 -0.44
N ARG A 85 -29.20 -6.98 0.52
CA ARG A 85 -29.92 -8.06 1.25
C ARG A 85 -30.55 -9.18 0.38
N ASN A 86 -30.73 -8.95 -0.92
CA ASN A 86 -31.39 -9.88 -1.84
C ASN A 86 -30.49 -10.44 -2.97
N ARG A 87 -29.18 -10.16 -3.00
CA ARG A 87 -28.27 -10.69 -4.04
C ARG A 87 -27.27 -11.67 -3.42
N LEU A 88 -27.21 -12.89 -3.97
CA LEU A 88 -26.44 -14.01 -3.42
C LEU A 88 -24.94 -13.96 -3.80
N GLU A 89 -24.53 -13.08 -4.71
CA GLU A 89 -23.20 -13.11 -5.31
C GLU A 89 -22.29 -12.01 -4.74
N VAL A 90 -21.69 -12.30 -3.59
CA VAL A 90 -20.86 -11.35 -2.82
C VAL A 90 -19.44 -11.23 -3.39
N ASP A 91 -18.94 -12.30 -4.00
CA ASP A 91 -17.54 -12.38 -4.44
C ASP A 91 -17.22 -11.38 -5.55
N SER A 92 -18.09 -11.29 -6.57
CA SER A 92 -17.95 -10.35 -7.69
C SER A 92 -17.96 -8.89 -7.22
N ASP A 93 -18.90 -8.54 -6.33
CA ASP A 93 -19.03 -7.18 -5.78
C ASP A 93 -17.83 -6.83 -4.87
N LEU A 94 -17.35 -7.79 -4.08
CA LEU A 94 -16.18 -7.59 -3.23
C LEU A 94 -14.91 -7.41 -4.07
N MET A 95 -14.73 -8.22 -5.11
CA MET A 95 -13.61 -8.07 -6.05
C MET A 95 -13.59 -6.69 -6.68
N ILE A 96 -14.73 -6.20 -7.17
CA ILE A 96 -14.84 -4.85 -7.74
C ILE A 96 -14.56 -3.79 -6.68
N SER A 97 -15.09 -3.95 -5.47
CA SER A 97 -14.89 -2.99 -4.38
C SER A 97 -13.43 -2.90 -3.89
N LEU A 98 -12.64 -3.96 -4.04
CA LEU A 98 -11.23 -3.99 -3.64
C LEU A 98 -10.27 -3.72 -4.79
N ALA A 99 -10.73 -3.85 -6.04
CA ALA A 99 -9.95 -3.53 -7.21
C ALA A 99 -9.61 -2.03 -7.23
N LYS A 100 -8.31 -1.72 -7.34
CA LYS A 100 -7.84 -0.35 -7.61
C LYS A 100 -7.91 0.02 -9.10
N ILE A 101 -8.59 -0.80 -9.89
CA ILE A 101 -8.66 -0.67 -11.35
C ILE A 101 -9.90 0.16 -11.69
N GLU A 102 -9.73 1.22 -12.47
CA GLU A 102 -10.87 1.99 -12.96
C GLU A 102 -11.68 1.15 -13.96
N PRO A 103 -13.01 1.03 -13.76
CA PRO A 103 -13.85 0.29 -14.68
C PRO A 103 -13.89 1.00 -16.04
N ARG A 104 -13.67 0.25 -17.11
CA ARG A 104 -13.69 0.77 -18.49
C ARG A 104 -15.10 0.91 -19.04
N ILE A 105 -15.94 1.67 -18.33
CA ILE A 105 -17.39 1.80 -18.60
C ILE A 105 -17.64 2.26 -20.03
N ASN A 106 -16.88 3.22 -20.53
CA ASN A 106 -17.03 3.76 -21.89
C ASN A 106 -16.82 2.69 -22.98
N GLN A 107 -15.85 1.78 -22.78
CA GLN A 107 -15.60 0.67 -23.72
C GLN A 107 -16.74 -0.36 -23.67
N LEU A 108 -17.26 -0.63 -22.48
CA LEU A 108 -18.39 -1.53 -22.26
C LEU A 108 -19.66 -1.02 -22.96
N VAL A 109 -19.97 0.27 -22.79
CA VAL A 109 -21.13 0.91 -23.42
C VAL A 109 -21.01 0.89 -24.95
N HIS A 110 -19.83 1.21 -25.50
CA HIS A 110 -19.61 1.22 -26.94
C HIS A 110 -19.80 -0.17 -27.57
N ASN A 111 -19.27 -1.22 -26.93
CA ASN A 111 -19.39 -2.59 -27.42
C ASN A 111 -20.83 -3.13 -27.33
N MET A 112 -21.59 -2.73 -26.30
CA MET A 112 -23.01 -3.10 -26.21
C MET A 112 -23.84 -2.46 -27.34
N GLN A 113 -23.57 -1.20 -27.68
CA GLN A 113 -24.27 -0.50 -28.76
C GLN A 113 -23.92 -1.04 -30.15
N SER A 114 -22.69 -1.56 -30.35
CA SER A 114 -22.30 -2.19 -31.62
C SER A 114 -22.89 -3.58 -31.83
N MET A 115 -23.30 -4.28 -30.76
CA MET A 115 -23.93 -5.61 -30.83
C MET A 115 -25.46 -5.54 -30.98
N SER A 116 -26.08 -4.37 -30.81
CA SER A 116 -27.52 -4.15 -31.01
C SER A 116 -27.88 -3.73 -32.43
N HIS A 117 -26.95 -3.83 -33.38
CA HIS A 117 -27.10 -3.52 -34.80
C HIS A 117 -26.73 -4.73 -35.64
#